data_AF-A0A3A8J2L0-F1
#
_entry.id   AF-A0A3A8J2L0-F1
#
_cell.length_a   1.000
_cell.length_b   1.000
_cell.length_c   1.000
_cell.angle_alpha   90.00
_cell.angle_beta   90.00
_cell.angle_gamma   90.00
#
_symmetry.space_group_name_H-M   'P 1'
#
loop_
_entity.id
_entity.type
_entity.pdbx_description
1 polymer ?
#
loop_
_entity_poly.entity_id
_entity_poly.type
_entity_poly.pdbx_seq_one_letter_code
_entity_poly.pdbx_strand_id
1 'polypeptide(L)'
;AGPALDEVSQLVGLLSQTLVYRIVNRDDERTGVWRYNEKANGGRNYYLVTEALDEAGNAAELPIRNEETGKEERVSVFAVRVPEATYNRVAADKQDNGIIEDDQIGSKPRGSLSPRFRMPATGGYITQW
;
A
#
# COMPACT_ATOMS: atom_id res chain seq x y z
N ALA A 1 -2.08 28.44 11.56
CA ALA A 1 -3.51 28.10 11.62
C ALA A 1 -3.72 27.13 12.77
N GLY A 2 -4.95 26.82 13.18
CA GLY A 2 -5.20 25.79 14.20
C GLY A 2 -5.11 24.37 13.61
N PRO A 3 -4.98 23.32 14.45
CA PRO A 3 -4.75 21.94 13.99
C PRO A 3 -5.79 21.41 12.99
N ALA A 4 -7.06 21.79 13.14
CA ALA A 4 -8.11 21.39 12.20
C ALA A 4 -7.96 22.00 10.79
N LEU A 5 -7.41 23.22 10.68
CA LEU A 5 -7.17 23.86 9.38
C LEU A 5 -5.99 23.22 8.64
N ASP A 6 -4.99 22.75 9.39
CA ASP A 6 -3.85 22.05 8.83
C ASP A 6 -4.27 20.68 8.28
N GLU A 7 -5.12 19.95 9.00
CA GLU A 7 -5.70 18.67 8.54
C GLU A 7 -6.53 18.84 7.26
N VAL A 8 -7.42 19.84 7.21
CA VAL A 8 -8.19 20.15 6.00
C VAL A 8 -7.27 20.49 4.83
N SER A 9 -6.21 21.27 5.07
CA SER A 9 -5.24 21.64 4.03
C SER A 9 -4.50 20.41 3.48
N GLN A 10 -4.14 19.47 4.36
CA GLN A 10 -3.53 18.20 3.97
C GLN A 10 -4.48 17.33 3.16
N LEU A 11 -5.75 17.22 3.57
CA LEU A 11 -6.77 16.46 2.84
C LEU A 11 -7.05 17.07 1.46
N VAL A 12 -7.13 18.39 1.35
CA VAL A 12 -7.28 19.08 0.06
C VAL A 12 -6.06 18.87 -0.83
N GLY A 13 -4.85 18.96 -0.25
CA GLY A 13 -3.60 18.63 -0.92
C GLY A 13 -3.64 17.21 -1.48
N LEU A 14 -3.94 16.22 -0.64
CA LEU A 14 -4.06 14.83 -1.04
C LEU A 14 -5.13 14.65 -2.11
N LEU A 15 -6.32 15.24 -1.97
CA LEU A 15 -7.42 15.16 -2.93
C LEU A 15 -7.00 15.62 -4.34
N SER A 16 -6.17 16.67 -4.42
CA SER A 16 -5.68 17.23 -5.68
C SER A 16 -4.59 16.40 -6.39
N GLN A 17 -3.91 15.51 -5.69
CA GLN A 17 -2.84 14.68 -6.25
C GLN A 17 -3.40 13.52 -7.08
N THR A 18 -2.68 13.09 -8.11
CA THR A 18 -2.84 11.75 -8.69
C THR A 18 -1.70 10.91 -8.16
N LEU A 19 -2.00 9.69 -7.69
CA LEU A 19 -0.99 8.78 -7.19
C LEU A 19 -1.06 7.44 -7.92
N VAL A 20 0.10 6.83 -8.07
CA VAL A 20 0.28 5.46 -8.52
C VAL A 20 0.81 4.65 -7.36
N TYR A 21 0.25 3.45 -7.14
CA TYR A 21 0.72 2.53 -6.12
C TYR A 21 1.43 1.37 -6.79
N ARG A 22 2.73 1.22 -6.52
CA ARG A 22 3.56 0.16 -7.11
C ARG A 22 4.08 -0.77 -6.03
N ILE A 23 4.04 -2.07 -6.31
CA ILE A 23 4.63 -3.11 -5.50
C ILE A 23 6.14 -2.89 -5.55
N VAL A 24 6.76 -2.89 -4.38
CA VAL A 24 8.20 -2.71 -4.27
C VAL A 24 8.92 -3.90 -4.90
N ASN A 25 9.80 -3.58 -5.84
CA ASN A 25 10.59 -4.55 -6.60
C ASN A 25 12.07 -4.14 -6.68
N ARG A 26 12.74 -4.10 -5.53
CA ARG A 26 14.20 -3.87 -5.39
C ARG A 26 14.81 -4.92 -4.44
N ASP A 27 16.10 -5.18 -4.59
CA ASP A 27 16.79 -6.31 -3.92
C ASP A 27 16.94 -6.12 -2.40
N ASP A 28 16.98 -4.88 -1.93
CA ASP A 28 17.15 -4.50 -0.53
C ASP A 28 15.84 -4.42 0.26
N GLU A 29 14.70 -4.62 -0.41
CA GLU A 29 13.39 -4.47 0.19
C GLU A 29 12.48 -5.67 -0.06
N ARG A 30 11.63 -5.99 0.92
CA ARG A 30 10.67 -7.09 0.78
C ARG A 30 9.56 -6.68 -0.18
N THR A 31 9.21 -7.55 -1.12
CA THR A 31 8.05 -7.37 -2.01
C THR A 31 6.73 -7.73 -1.33
N GLY A 32 6.76 -8.72 -0.43
CA GLY A 32 5.55 -9.17 0.26
C GLY A 32 5.87 -9.80 1.60
N VAL A 33 4.94 -9.66 2.54
CA VAL A 33 5.06 -10.15 3.92
C VAL A 33 3.76 -10.80 4.36
N TRP A 34 3.83 -11.69 5.35
CA TRP A 34 2.65 -12.32 5.93
C TRP A 34 2.69 -12.25 7.45
N ARG A 35 1.50 -12.26 8.05
CA ARG A 35 1.27 -12.18 9.51
C ARG A 35 0.33 -13.30 9.94
N TYR A 36 0.55 -13.84 11.13
CA TYR A 36 -0.35 -14.83 11.70
C TYR A 36 -1.64 -14.15 12.16
N ASN A 37 -2.79 -14.73 11.82
CA ASN A 37 -4.09 -14.21 12.20
C ASN A 37 -4.72 -15.12 13.27
N GLU A 38 -4.51 -14.75 14.52
CA GLU A 38 -5.06 -15.47 15.68
C GLU A 38 -6.60 -15.51 15.67
N LYS A 39 -7.25 -14.50 15.08
CA LYS A 39 -8.72 -14.37 15.06
C LYS A 39 -9.40 -15.22 13.98
N ALA A 40 -8.66 -15.64 12.96
CA ALA A 40 -9.18 -16.43 11.84
C ALA A 40 -8.74 -17.91 11.92
N ASN A 41 -8.81 -18.51 13.11
CA ASN A 41 -8.41 -19.91 13.35
C ASN A 41 -6.96 -20.22 12.93
N GLY A 42 -6.04 -19.26 13.08
CA GLY A 42 -4.64 -19.45 12.70
C GLY A 42 -4.35 -19.30 11.20
N GLY A 43 -5.26 -18.69 10.44
CA GLY A 43 -4.99 -18.28 9.06
C GLY A 43 -3.86 -17.24 8.95
N ARG A 44 -3.40 -16.96 7.73
CA ARG A 44 -2.42 -15.90 7.47
C ARG A 44 -3.07 -14.69 6.82
N ASN A 45 -2.63 -13.51 7.21
CA ASN A 45 -2.87 -12.29 6.45
C ASN A 45 -1.66 -12.06 5.53
N TYR A 46 -1.93 -11.80 4.26
CA TYR A 46 -0.91 -11.61 3.24
C TYR A 46 -0.88 -10.15 2.79
N TYR A 47 0.31 -9.61 2.61
CA TYR A 47 0.53 -8.21 2.29
C TYR A 47 1.54 -8.06 1.16
N LEU A 48 1.31 -7.10 0.27
CA LEU A 48 2.27 -6.67 -0.74
C LEU A 48 2.81 -5.30 -0.34
N VAL A 49 4.13 -5.20 -0.20
CA VAL A 49 4.81 -3.94 0.11
C VAL A 49 4.69 -3.04 -1.10
N THR A 50 4.17 -1.84 -0.88
CA THR A 50 3.69 -0.92 -1.90
C THR A 50 4.22 0.47 -1.61
N GLU A 51 4.74 1.12 -2.63
CA GLU A 51 5.18 2.51 -2.61
C GLU A 51 4.14 3.40 -3.32
N ALA A 52 3.82 4.53 -2.70
CA ALA A 52 3.00 5.58 -3.29
C ALA A 52 3.88 6.58 -4.04
N LEU A 53 3.59 6.77 -5.32
CA LEU A 53 4.32 7.67 -6.21
C LEU A 53 3.39 8.75 -6.77
N ASP A 54 3.88 9.99 -6.88
CA ASP A 54 3.20 11.08 -7.57
C ASP A 54 3.31 10.97 -9.11
N GLU A 55 2.71 11.91 -9.84
CA GLU A 55 2.75 11.95 -11.31
C GLU A 55 4.17 12.12 -11.89
N ALA A 56 5.11 12.63 -11.08
CA ALA A 56 6.51 12.78 -11.45
C ALA A 56 7.36 11.55 -11.04
N GLY A 57 6.76 10.54 -10.40
CA GLY A 57 7.44 9.35 -9.92
C GLY A 57 8.18 9.52 -8.60
N ASN A 58 7.92 10.60 -7.84
CA ASN A 58 8.50 10.79 -6.52
C ASN A 58 7.65 10.11 -5.44
N ALA A 59 8.32 9.61 -4.40
CA ALA A 59 7.65 9.05 -3.23
C ALA A 59 6.74 10.08 -2.55
N ALA A 60 5.48 9.71 -2.35
CA ALA A 60 4.46 10.55 -1.71
C ALA A 60 4.11 10.02 -0.31
N GLU A 61 4.33 10.82 0.73
CA GLU A 61 3.97 10.44 2.10
C GLU A 61 2.47 10.55 2.36
N LEU A 62 1.86 9.44 2.74
CA LEU A 62 0.44 9.32 3.03
C LEU A 62 0.19 9.02 4.51
N PRO A 63 -0.89 9.56 5.10
CA PRO A 63 -1.37 9.08 6.39
C PRO A 63 -1.96 7.67 6.21
N ILE A 64 -1.23 6.66 6.67
CA ILE A 64 -1.64 5.26 6.60
C ILE A 64 -1.97 4.78 8.01
N ARG A 65 -3.21 4.30 8.19
CA ARG A 65 -3.61 3.64 9.43
C ARG A 65 -3.17 2.19 9.42
N ASN A 66 -2.26 1.84 10.33
CA ASN A 66 -1.82 0.48 10.54
C ASN A 66 -2.94 -0.34 11.23
N GLU A 67 -3.35 -1.45 10.60
CA GLU A 67 -4.45 -2.28 11.11
C GLU A 67 -4.08 -3.08 12.36
N GLU A 68 -2.78 -3.35 12.59
CA GLU A 68 -2.30 -4.10 13.75
C GLU A 68 -2.20 -3.20 14.99
N THR A 69 -1.74 -1.96 14.82
CA THR A 69 -1.54 -1.03 15.96
C THR A 69 -2.67 -0.02 16.13
N GLY A 70 -3.49 0.18 15.09
CA GLY A 70 -4.55 1.18 15.01
C GLY A 70 -4.04 2.62 14.84
N LYS A 71 -2.73 2.85 14.82
CA LYS A 71 -2.08 4.17 14.71
C LYS A 71 -2.01 4.62 13.26
N GLU A 72 -2.06 5.93 13.07
CA GLU A 72 -1.80 6.56 11.78
C GLU A 72 -0.33 7.00 11.71
N GLU A 73 0.35 6.63 10.63
CA GLU A 73 1.75 6.95 10.38
C GLU A 73 1.90 7.56 8.99
N ARG A 74 2.73 8.60 8.85
CA ARG A 74 3.04 9.19 7.55
C ARG A 74 4.20 8.44 6.91
N VAL A 75 3.90 7.68 5.86
CA VAL A 75 4.88 6.84 5.16
C VAL A 75 4.62 6.88 3.65
N SER A 76 5.67 6.74 2.85
CA SER A 76 5.57 6.54 1.40
C SER A 76 5.50 5.07 1.01
N VAL A 77 6.04 4.19 1.86
CA VAL A 77 6.02 2.73 1.68
C VAL A 77 5.21 2.08 2.80
N PHE A 78 4.28 1.22 2.42
CA PHE A 78 3.38 0.50 3.33
C PHE A 78 2.96 -0.82 2.68
N ALA A 79 2.49 -1.80 3.44
CA ALA A 79 2.05 -3.06 2.88
C ALA A 79 0.52 -3.14 2.80
N VAL A 80 -0.01 -3.46 1.61
CA VAL A 80 -1.44 -3.58 1.31
C VAL A 80 -1.87 -5.01 1.49
N ARG A 81 -2.94 -5.24 2.27
CA ARG A 81 -3.49 -6.57 2.49
C ARG A 81 -4.20 -7.08 1.23
N VAL A 82 -3.83 -8.30 0.83
CA VAL A 82 -4.36 -8.97 -0.35
C VAL A 82 -4.78 -10.40 -0.01
N PRO A 83 -5.64 -11.03 -0.82
CA PRO A 83 -5.88 -12.47 -0.74
C PRO A 83 -4.60 -13.27 -1.01
N GLU A 84 -4.49 -14.46 -0.42
CA GLU A 84 -3.38 -15.39 -0.63
C GLU A 84 -3.10 -15.66 -2.12
N ALA A 85 -4.15 -15.82 -2.92
CA ALA A 85 -4.02 -16.04 -4.36
C ALA A 85 -3.33 -14.87 -5.09
N THR A 86 -3.55 -13.63 -4.64
CA THR A 86 -2.86 -12.45 -5.22
C THR A 86 -1.41 -12.40 -4.76
N TYR A 87 -1.16 -12.66 -3.48
CA TYR A 87 0.20 -12.73 -2.92
C TYR A 87 1.06 -13.77 -3.65
N ASN A 88 0.54 -15.00 -3.79
CA ASN A 88 1.25 -16.10 -4.44
C ASN A 88 1.48 -15.83 -5.93
N ARG A 89 0.56 -15.13 -6.61
CA ARG A 89 0.74 -14.75 -8.03
C ARG A 89 1.93 -13.81 -8.20
N VAL A 90 2.02 -12.77 -7.38
CA VAL A 90 3.15 -11.81 -7.41
C VAL A 90 4.46 -12.48 -7.02
N ALA A 91 4.42 -13.41 -6.05
CA ALA A 91 5.60 -14.17 -5.66
C ALA A 91 6.09 -15.09 -6.80
N ALA A 92 5.17 -15.73 -7.53
CA ALA A 92 5.51 -16.59 -8.66
C ALA A 92 6.09 -15.80 -9.84
N ASP A 93 5.49 -14.65 -10.18
CA ASP A 93 5.98 -13.69 -11.17
C ASP A 93 7.44 -13.30 -10.86
N LYS A 94 7.70 -12.78 -9.65
CA LYS A 94 9.06 -12.41 -9.22
C LYS A 94 10.05 -13.58 -9.26
N GLN A 95 9.62 -14.80 -8.99
CA GLN A 95 10.50 -15.97 -9.00
C GLN A 95 10.87 -16.45 -10.40
N ASP A 96 10.06 -16.14 -11.42
CA ASP A 96 10.27 -16.61 -12.79
C ASP A 96 11.52 -15.96 -13.41
N ASN A 97 11.66 -14.64 -13.24
CA ASN A 97 12.71 -13.86 -13.92
C ASN A 97 13.32 -12.73 -13.06
N GLY A 98 12.88 -12.59 -11.79
CA GLY A 98 13.38 -11.55 -10.88
C GLY A 98 12.66 -10.21 -10.98
N ILE A 99 11.67 -10.05 -11.87
CA ILE A 99 10.87 -8.82 -12.01
C ILE A 99 9.40 -9.09 -11.70
N ILE A 100 8.63 -8.02 -11.45
CA ILE A 100 7.17 -8.09 -11.32
C ILE A 100 6.61 -7.37 -12.54
N GLU A 101 5.89 -8.08 -13.40
CA GLU A 101 5.44 -7.53 -14.68
C GLU A 101 4.29 -6.53 -14.53
N ASP A 102 3.33 -6.80 -13.63
CA ASP A 102 2.26 -5.86 -13.25
C ASP A 102 2.48 -5.42 -11.80
N ASP A 103 3.50 -4.59 -11.60
CA ASP A 103 3.83 -4.08 -10.27
C ASP A 103 2.85 -3.00 -9.80
N GLN A 104 2.01 -2.42 -10.64
CA GLN A 104 1.07 -1.40 -10.18
C GLN A 104 -0.22 -2.04 -9.63
N ILE A 105 -0.25 -2.16 -8.30
CA ILE A 105 -1.40 -2.68 -7.53
C ILE A 105 -2.63 -1.76 -7.60
N GLY A 106 -2.43 -0.46 -7.81
CA GLY A 106 -3.54 0.50 -7.84
C GLY A 106 -3.16 1.92 -8.24
N SER A 107 -4.14 2.80 -8.18
CA SER A 107 -3.96 4.24 -8.38
C SER A 107 -4.98 5.04 -7.59
N LYS A 108 -4.69 6.29 -7.30
CA LYS A 108 -5.62 7.24 -6.71
C LYS A 108 -5.76 8.42 -7.68
N PRO A 109 -6.91 8.59 -8.35
CA PRO A 109 -7.11 9.72 -9.24
C PRO A 109 -7.30 11.01 -8.45
N ARG A 110 -7.02 12.14 -9.09
CA ARG A 110 -7.44 13.46 -8.61
C ARG A 110 -8.95 13.46 -8.30
N GLY A 111 -9.33 14.11 -7.20
CA GLY A 111 -10.73 14.22 -6.76
C GLY A 111 -11.27 13.00 -6.01
N SER A 112 -10.44 11.98 -5.73
CA SER A 112 -10.77 10.91 -4.78
C SER A 112 -9.83 10.96 -3.58
N LEU A 113 -10.18 10.32 -2.46
CA LEU A 113 -9.22 10.01 -1.40
C LEU A 113 -8.96 8.50 -1.31
N SER A 114 -9.77 7.71 -2.01
CA SER A 114 -9.69 6.25 -1.95
C SER A 114 -8.86 5.70 -3.11
N PRO A 115 -7.98 4.73 -2.86
CA PRO A 115 -7.30 4.00 -3.91
C PRO A 115 -8.29 3.18 -4.75
N ARG A 116 -8.02 3.09 -6.05
CA ARG A 116 -8.62 2.15 -7.00
C ARG A 116 -7.60 1.05 -7.25
N PHE A 117 -7.85 -0.11 -6.65
CA PHE A 117 -6.99 -1.27 -6.85
C PHE A 117 -7.31 -1.97 -8.16
N ARG A 118 -6.26 -2.41 -8.87
CA ARG A 118 -6.36 -3.23 -10.09
C ARG A 118 -6.25 -4.72 -9.80
N MET A 119 -5.76 -5.05 -8.62
CA MET A 119 -5.72 -6.40 -8.06
C MET A 119 -6.68 -6.51 -6.87
N PRO A 120 -7.18 -7.71 -6.53
CA PRO A 120 -7.95 -7.90 -5.30
C PRO A 120 -7.15 -7.47 -4.07
N ALA A 121 -7.66 -6.48 -3.35
CA ALA A 121 -7.13 -6.00 -2.08
C ALA A 121 -8.27 -5.95 -1.06
N THR A 122 -7.97 -6.23 0.20
CA THR A 122 -8.97 -6.27 1.27
C THR A 122 -9.05 -4.97 2.07
N GLY A 123 -8.22 -3.97 1.73
CA GLY A 123 -8.25 -2.63 2.31
C GLY A 123 -7.56 -2.47 3.67
N GLY A 124 -6.92 -3.52 4.19
CA GLY A 124 -6.05 -3.44 5.37
C GLY A 124 -4.64 -2.98 5.00
N TYR A 125 -3.97 -2.26 5.89
CA TYR A 125 -2.61 -1.77 5.69
C TYR A 125 -1.75 -2.00 6.93
N ILE A 126 -0.46 -2.26 6.72
CA ILE A 126 0.57 -2.20 7.77
C ILE A 126 1.71 -1.30 7.32
N THR A 127 2.39 -0.70 8.27
CA THR A 127 3.47 0.29 8.06
C THR A 127 4.83 -0.22 8.51
N GLN A 128 4.87 -1.41 9.10
CA GLN A 128 6.07 -2.05 9.65
C GLN A 128 6.00 -3.56 9.41
N TRP A 129 7.11 -4.20 9.02
CA TRP A 129 7.11 -5.63 8.67
C TRP A 129 8.31 -6.45 9.15
#